data_AF-A0A3E4WH70-F1
#
_entry.id   AF-A0A3E4WH70-F1
#
_cell.length_a   1.000
_cell.length_b   1.000
_cell.length_c   1.000
_cell.angle_alpha   90.00
_cell.angle_beta   90.00
_cell.angle_gamma   90.00
#
_symmetry.space_group_name_H-M   'P 1'
#
loop_
_entity.id
_entity.type
_entity.pdbx_description
1 polymer ?
#
loop_
_entity_poly.entity_id
_entity_poly.type
_entity_poly.pdbx_seq_one_letter_code
_entity_poly.pdbx_strand_id
1 'polypeptide(L)' 'MMGCGCENKKIMSDYERVAMLAKKAAMLDGCVYVVYRKSDGTYSFDKEGTKVDGVIVEYKHYL' A
#
# COMPACT_ATOMS: atom_id res chain seq x y z
N MET A 1 4.68 -0.44 -32.75
CA MET A 1 3.85 -1.03 -31.68
C MET A 1 4.78 -1.49 -30.57
N MET A 2 4.82 -0.81 -29.41
CA MET A 2 5.07 -1.44 -28.10
C MET A 2 4.85 -0.37 -27.02
N GLY A 3 3.61 -0.24 -26.55
CA GLY A 3 3.35 0.48 -25.31
C GLY A 3 3.96 -0.33 -24.17
N CYS A 4 4.83 0.29 -23.39
CA CYS A 4 5.61 -0.33 -22.31
C CYS A 4 4.68 -0.94 -21.24
N GLY A 5 4.32 -2.22 -21.40
CA GLY A 5 3.54 -2.98 -20.40
C GLY A 5 4.33 -3.36 -19.14
N CYS A 6 5.62 -3.00 -19.07
CA CYS A 6 6.49 -3.31 -17.92
C CYS A 6 6.22 -2.41 -16.72
N GLU A 7 5.92 -1.13 -16.94
CA GLU A 7 5.70 -0.16 -15.86
C GLU A 7 4.42 -0.48 -15.10
N ASN A 8 3.35 -0.83 -15.81
CA ASN A 8 2.06 -1.18 -15.20
C ASN A 8 2.12 -2.48 -14.37
N LYS A 9 2.90 -3.48 -14.83
CA LYS A 9 3.14 -4.71 -14.06
C LYS A 9 3.97 -4.46 -12.81
N LYS A 10 4.98 -3.59 -12.88
CA LYS A 10 5.81 -3.25 -11.70
C LYS A 10 4.99 -2.53 -10.63
N ILE A 11 4.22 -1.51 -11.02
CA ILE A 11 3.37 -0.74 -10.10
C ILE A 11 2.35 -1.65 -9.39
N MET A 12 1.76 -2.60 -10.12
CA MET A 12 0.85 -3.60 -9.55
C MET A 12 1.55 -4.50 -8.54
N SER A 13 2.72 -5.04 -8.88
CA SER A 13 3.54 -5.84 -7.95
C SER A 13 3.95 -5.07 -6.69
N ASP A 14 4.33 -3.80 -6.82
CA ASP A 14 4.73 -2.96 -5.68
C ASP A 14 3.55 -2.72 -4.73
N TYR A 15 2.37 -2.39 -5.28
CA TYR A 15 1.14 -2.27 -4.49
C TYR A 15 0.81 -3.57 -3.75
N GLU A 16 0.78 -4.71 -4.45
CA GLU A 16 0.42 -6.00 -3.85
C GLU A 16 1.37 -6.37 -2.71
N ARG A 17 2.67 -6.11 -2.88
CA ARG A 17 3.68 -6.36 -1.85
C ARG A 17 3.46 -5.49 -0.62
N VAL A 18 3.19 -4.20 -0.80
CA VAL A 18 2.91 -3.26 0.29
C VAL A 18 1.61 -3.63 1.01
N ALA A 19 0.55 -3.96 0.26
CA ALA A 19 -0.74 -4.37 0.81
C ALA A 19 -0.63 -5.66 1.64
N MET A 20 0.18 -6.63 1.20
CA MET A 20 0.45 -7.85 1.95
C MET A 20 1.21 -7.57 3.26
N LEU A 21 2.22 -6.69 3.22
CA LEU A 21 2.95 -6.29 4.43
C LEU A 21 2.04 -5.56 5.42
N ALA A 22 1.19 -4.65 4.94
CA ALA A 22 0.21 -3.96 5.76
C ALA A 22 -0.77 -4.92 6.44
N LYS A 23 -1.29 -5.94 5.72
CA LYS A 23 -2.15 -6.97 6.31
C LYS A 23 -1.43 -7.79 7.38
N LYS A 24 -0.18 -8.19 7.13
CA LYS A 24 0.62 -8.91 8.13
C LYS A 24 0.90 -8.06 9.36
N ALA A 25 1.25 -6.79 9.18
CA ALA A 25 1.45 -5.85 10.28
C ALA A 25 0.16 -5.65 11.09
N ALA A 26 -0.98 -5.47 10.42
CA ALA A 26 -2.29 -5.40 11.07
C ALA A 26 -2.58 -6.63 11.92
N MET A 27 -2.40 -7.84 11.37
CA MET A 27 -2.58 -9.10 12.10
C MET A 27 -1.66 -9.23 13.31
N LEU A 28 -0.40 -8.78 13.21
CA LEU A 28 0.58 -8.86 14.29
C LEU A 28 0.31 -7.85 15.42
N ASP A 29 -0.09 -6.63 15.06
CA ASP A 29 -0.33 -5.53 16.01
C ASP A 29 -1.77 -5.52 16.57
N GLY A 30 -2.68 -6.29 15.96
CA GLY A 30 -4.11 -6.29 16.30
C GLY A 30 -4.78 -4.94 16.00
N CYS A 31 -4.27 -4.19 15.03
CA CYS A 31 -4.73 -2.84 14.69
C CYS A 31 -4.99 -2.67 13.19
N VAL A 32 -5.59 -1.55 12.81
CA VAL A 32 -5.83 -1.19 11.40
C VAL A 32 -4.62 -0.44 10.85
N TYR A 33 -4.20 -0.82 9.65
CA TYR A 33 -3.19 -0.11 8.86
C TYR A 33 -3.81 0.48 7.60
N VAL A 34 -3.29 1.60 7.13
CA VAL A 34 -3.69 2.26 5.90
C VAL A 34 -2.59 2.12 4.85
N VAL A 35 -2.97 1.70 3.65
CA VAL A 35 -2.09 1.71 2.48
C VAL A 35 -2.37 2.98 1.70
N TYR A 36 -1.32 3.72 1.36
CA TYR A 36 -1.42 4.98 0.64
C TYR A 36 -0.38 5.07 -0.47
N ARG A 37 -0.71 5.87 -1.48
CA ARG A 37 0.20 6.22 -2.58
C ARG A 37 0.79 7.60 -2.32
N LYS A 38 2.11 7.68 -2.29
CA LYS A 38 2.85 8.94 -2.14
C LYS A 38 2.83 9.73 -3.45
N SER A 39 3.13 11.02 -3.37
CA SER A 39 3.21 11.92 -4.54
C SER A 39 4.24 11.47 -5.59
N ASP A 40 5.29 10.76 -5.15
CA ASP A 40 6.33 10.13 -5.99
C ASP A 40 5.83 8.87 -6.74
N GLY A 41 4.59 8.44 -6.50
CA GLY A 41 3.96 7.31 -7.19
C GLY A 41 4.19 5.95 -6.53
N THR A 42 5.07 5.88 -5.53
CA THR A 42 5.35 4.69 -4.70
C THR A 42 4.28 4.46 -3.61
N TYR A 43 4.14 3.21 -3.18
CA TYR A 43 3.19 2.81 -2.13
C TYR A 43 3.89 2.63 -0.78
N SER A 44 3.22 3.06 0.29
CA SER A 44 3.64 2.86 1.68
C SER A 44 2.42 2.54 2.55
N PHE A 45 2.66 2.10 3.79
CA PHE A 45 1.60 1.80 4.75
C PHE A 45 1.98 2.26 6.15
N ASP A 46 1.00 2.75 6.89
CA ASP A 46 1.15 3.24 8.26
C ASP A 46 -0.06 2.85 9.12
N LYS A 47 0.07 2.95 10.43
CA LYS A 47 -1.05 2.66 11.35
C LYS A 47 -2.15 3.70 11.18
N GLU A 48 -3.40 3.27 11.31
CA GLU A 48 -4.56 4.17 11.31
C GLU A 48 -4.42 5.21 12.43
N GLY A 49 -4.74 6.47 12.13
CA GLY A 49 -4.54 7.62 13.03
C GLY A 49 -3.18 8.32 12.90
N THR A 50 -2.22 7.77 12.15
CA THR A 50 -0.97 8.47 11.82
C THR A 50 -1.18 9.50 10.71
N LYS A 51 -0.47 10.63 10.78
CA LYS A 51 -0.45 11.62 9.69
C LYS A 51 0.24 11.01 8.46
N VAL A 52 -0.53 10.81 7.41
CA VAL A 52 -0.05 10.27 6.12
C VAL A 52 0.10 11.40 5.10
N ASP A 53 1.22 11.41 4.39
CA ASP A 53 1.45 12.26 3.23
C ASP A 53 1.25 11.44 1.95
N GLY A 54 0.04 11.50 1.39
CA GLY A 54 -0.34 10.74 0.21
C GLY A 54 -1.83 10.51 0.10
N VAL A 55 -2.24 9.82 -0.96
CA VAL A 55 -3.63 9.43 -1.21
C VAL A 55 -3.86 8.04 -0.61
N ILE A 56 -4.79 7.94 0.34
CA ILE A 56 -5.19 6.65 0.91
C ILE A 56 -5.86 5.81 -0.17
N VAL A 57 -5.42 4.57 -0.30
CA VAL A 57 -5.89 3.62 -1.31
C VAL A 57 -6.75 2.54 -0.68
N GLU A 58 -6.34 2.01 0.49
CA GLU A 58 -7.04 0.90 1.15
C GLU A 58 -6.77 0.86 2.66
N TYR A 59 -7.73 0.34 3.43
CA TYR A 59 -7.59 0.02 4.85
C TYR A 59 -7.41 -1.48 5.04
N LYS A 60 -6.39 -1.89 5.78
CA LYS A 60 -6.11 -3.28 6.17
C LYS A 60 -6.46 -3.48 7.64
N HIS A 61 -7.55 -4.20 7.87
CA HIS A 61 -7.94 -4.67 9.19
C HIS A 61 -7.15 -5.93 9.57
N TYR A 62 -7.02 -6.20 10.85
CA TYR A 62 -6.38 -7.40 11.38
C TYR A 62 -7.27 -8.66 11.28
N LEU A 63 -8.59 -8.48 11.20
CA LEU A 63 -9.60 -9.53 11.01
C LEU A 63 -9.71 -9.96 9.54
#